data_AF-M4CF02-F1
#
_entry.id   AF-M4CF02-F1
#
_cell.length_a   1.000
_cell.length_b   1.000
_cell.length_c   1.000
_cell.angle_alpha   90.00
_cell.angle_beta   90.00
_cell.angle_gamma   90.00
#
_symmetry.space_group_name_H-M   'P 1'
#
loop_
_entity.id
_entity.type
_entity.pdbx_description
1 polymer ?
#
loop_
_entity_poly.entity_id
_entity_poly.type
_entity_poly.pdbx_seq_one_letter_code
_entity_poly.pdbx_strand_id
1 'polypeptide(L)'
;MASSDYEIITDPWDPKCVSACCMYFPVQEPEDTELLLEKIRGKLDERIHNHTLAEEYRIINEQIVKSQGFDVDFSKLRCLFDFQPAFLDDSDNDTGRDFFRKLSAEAIEIYNKREGTSFEFVEVEKANIYSNSGEVFFITFVAKDSWNQTKVFQAKVIHVFCREIVHSFCRLKPNQPVTCVDEESIAKKEPISKEASITRKKKRKHGMTN
;
A
#
# COMPACT_ATOMS: atom_id res chain seq x y z
N MET A 1 8.37 22.17 -36.02
CA MET A 1 7.56 22.92 -35.03
C MET A 1 6.10 22.66 -35.33
N ALA A 2 5.58 21.54 -34.85
CA ALA A 2 4.17 21.24 -34.74
C ALA A 2 4.02 20.53 -33.40
N SER A 3 3.19 21.12 -32.53
CA SER A 3 3.01 20.82 -31.12
C SER A 3 2.69 19.33 -30.89
N SER A 4 3.54 18.67 -30.11
CA SER A 4 3.39 17.27 -29.67
C SER A 4 2.62 17.16 -28.35
N ASP A 5 1.80 18.15 -28.01
CA ASP A 5 1.32 18.31 -26.62
C ASP A 5 -0.04 17.65 -26.34
N TYR A 6 -0.57 16.85 -27.28
CA TYR A 6 -1.86 16.15 -27.11
C TYR A 6 -1.92 14.77 -27.79
N GLU A 7 -0.85 13.96 -27.72
CA GLU A 7 -1.08 12.52 -27.83
C GLU A 7 -1.75 12.07 -26.52
N ILE A 8 -3.07 11.87 -26.57
CA ILE A 8 -3.76 11.08 -25.55
C ILE A 8 -3.09 9.71 -25.59
N ILE A 9 -2.19 9.47 -24.65
CA ILE A 9 -1.52 8.19 -24.50
C ILE A 9 -2.64 7.21 -24.12
N THR A 10 -3.03 6.37 -25.08
CA THR A 10 -4.14 5.41 -24.96
C THR A 10 -3.69 4.07 -24.39
N ASP A 11 -2.44 3.99 -23.92
CA ASP A 11 -1.89 2.77 -23.35
C ASP A 11 -2.27 2.65 -21.85
N PRO A 12 -3.26 1.83 -21.46
CA PRO A 12 -3.58 1.59 -20.06
C PRO A 12 -2.39 1.00 -19.28
N TRP A 13 -1.37 0.49 -19.98
CA TRP A 13 -0.13 -0.03 -19.42
C TRP A 13 0.92 1.07 -19.16
N ASP A 14 0.81 2.28 -19.75
CA ASP A 14 1.71 3.40 -19.46
C ASP A 14 1.36 4.02 -18.09
N PRO A 15 2.29 4.04 -17.11
CA PRO A 15 2.07 4.69 -15.82
C PRO A 15 1.80 6.20 -15.88
N LYS A 16 2.03 6.87 -17.01
CA LYS A 16 1.63 8.26 -17.25
C LYS A 16 0.15 8.41 -17.64
N CYS A 17 -0.55 7.32 -17.93
CA CYS A 17 -1.96 7.33 -18.35
C CYS A 17 -2.95 7.39 -17.19
N VAL A 18 -2.49 7.36 -15.94
CA VAL A 18 -3.38 7.58 -14.79
C VAL A 18 -3.38 9.06 -14.45
N SER A 19 -4.55 9.67 -14.61
CA SER A 19 -4.83 11.02 -14.15
C SER A 19 -5.94 10.98 -13.12
N ALA A 20 -5.64 11.49 -11.94
CA ALA A 20 -6.61 11.57 -10.86
C ALA A 20 -7.63 12.67 -11.14
N CYS A 21 -8.91 12.31 -10.96
CA CYS A 21 -10.06 13.18 -11.08
C CYS A 21 -10.86 13.19 -9.78
N CYS A 22 -11.45 14.33 -9.45
CA CYS A 22 -12.39 14.42 -8.33
C CYS A 22 -13.60 13.54 -8.61
N MET A 23 -13.99 12.76 -7.60
CA MET A 23 -15.14 11.85 -7.71
C MET A 23 -16.47 12.62 -7.71
N TYR A 24 -16.52 13.75 -7.02
CA TYR A 24 -17.72 14.55 -6.82
C TYR A 24 -17.50 15.99 -7.24
N PHE A 25 -18.56 16.63 -7.71
CA PHE A 25 -18.57 18.09 -7.86
C PHE A 25 -18.62 18.75 -6.48
N PRO A 26 -17.97 19.92 -6.31
CA PRO A 26 -18.08 20.68 -5.06
C PRO A 26 -19.55 20.88 -4.68
N VAL A 27 -19.89 20.72 -3.40
CA VAL A 27 -21.25 20.86 -2.84
C VAL A 27 -22.19 19.66 -3.12
N GLN A 28 -21.76 18.66 -3.89
CA GLN A 28 -22.55 17.42 -4.15
C GLN A 28 -21.92 16.18 -3.49
N GLU A 29 -21.06 16.37 -2.50
CA GLU A 29 -20.37 15.30 -1.80
C GLU A 29 -21.35 14.56 -0.87
N PRO A 30 -21.46 13.21 -0.96
CA PRO A 30 -22.17 12.41 0.03
C PRO A 30 -21.60 12.59 1.44
N GLU A 31 -22.40 12.43 2.49
CA GLU A 31 -21.94 12.55 3.90
C GLU A 31 -20.76 11.62 4.23
N ASP A 32 -20.76 10.40 3.66
CA ASP A 32 -19.68 9.42 3.84
C ASP A 32 -18.31 9.88 3.29
N THR A 33 -18.30 10.92 2.45
CA THR A 33 -17.09 11.55 1.89
C THR A 33 -16.23 12.15 2.99
N GLU A 34 -16.85 12.79 4.00
CA GLU A 34 -16.12 13.44 5.08
C GLU A 34 -15.39 12.41 5.95
N LEU A 35 -16.06 11.30 6.27
CA LEU A 35 -15.48 10.18 7.01
C LEU A 35 -14.32 9.55 6.24
N LEU A 36 -14.47 9.37 4.92
CA LEU A 36 -13.41 8.84 4.07
C LEU A 36 -12.21 9.80 3.99
N LEU A 37 -12.46 11.11 3.86
CA LEU A 37 -11.41 12.12 3.88
C LEU A 37 -10.66 12.13 5.22
N GLU A 38 -11.38 12.10 6.35
CA GLU A 38 -10.78 12.01 7.68
C GLU A 38 -9.92 10.74 7.81
N LYS A 39 -10.35 9.63 7.21
CA LYS A 39 -9.56 8.39 7.20
C LYS A 39 -8.29 8.49 6.35
N ILE A 40 -8.35 9.17 5.20
CA ILE A 40 -7.21 9.34 4.28
C ILE A 40 -6.13 10.24 4.87
N ARG A 41 -6.51 11.39 5.44
CA ARG A 41 -5.55 12.45 5.85
C ARG A 41 -5.54 12.75 7.35
N GLY A 42 -6.40 12.13 8.13
CA GLY A 42 -6.68 12.52 9.51
C GLY A 42 -7.69 13.67 9.60
N LYS A 43 -7.95 14.12 10.83
CA LYS A 43 -8.82 15.28 11.10
C LYS A 43 -8.34 16.51 10.35
N LEU A 44 -9.27 17.21 9.73
CA LEU A 44 -9.00 18.47 9.05
C LEU A 44 -8.40 19.47 10.04
N ASP A 45 -7.11 19.75 9.91
CA ASP A 45 -6.49 20.91 10.54
C ASP A 45 -6.80 22.13 9.66
N GLU A 46 -7.45 23.15 10.23
CA GLU A 46 -7.78 24.39 9.52
C GLU A 46 -6.55 25.13 8.97
N ARG A 47 -5.33 24.76 9.40
CA ARG A 47 -4.05 25.22 8.84
C ARG A 47 -3.67 24.53 7.52
N ILE A 48 -4.44 23.54 7.08
CA ILE A 48 -4.23 22.81 5.82
C ILE A 48 -4.59 23.74 4.64
N HIS A 49 -3.55 24.44 4.19
CA HIS A 49 -3.29 25.05 2.88
C HIS A 49 -4.48 25.60 2.07
N ASN A 50 -4.36 26.88 1.69
CA ASN A 50 -5.22 27.61 0.77
C ASN A 50 -5.06 27.16 -0.71
N HIS A 51 -5.08 25.85 -0.97
CA HIS A 51 -5.04 25.40 -2.36
C HIS A 51 -6.38 25.60 -3.04
N THR A 52 -6.38 25.94 -4.33
CA THR A 52 -7.60 25.81 -5.14
C THR A 52 -7.76 24.36 -5.60
N LEU A 53 -8.95 23.97 -6.04
CA LEU A 53 -9.19 22.64 -6.64
C LEU A 53 -8.17 22.35 -7.75
N ALA A 54 -7.92 23.31 -8.63
CA ALA A 54 -6.95 23.17 -9.72
C ALA A 54 -5.52 22.94 -9.22
N GLU A 55 -5.14 23.53 -8.09
CA GLU A 55 -3.83 23.30 -7.49
C GLU A 55 -3.72 21.90 -6.87
N GLU A 56 -4.76 21.43 -6.18
CA GLU A 56 -4.80 20.05 -5.66
C GLU A 56 -4.72 19.03 -6.80
N TYR A 57 -5.46 19.26 -7.88
CA TYR A 57 -5.35 18.47 -9.12
C TYR A 57 -3.92 18.42 -9.65
N ARG A 58 -3.22 19.55 -9.72
CA ARG A 58 -1.83 19.60 -10.16
C ARG A 58 -0.91 18.84 -9.20
N ILE A 59 -1.09 19.03 -7.89
CA ILE A 59 -0.27 18.40 -6.85
C ILE A 59 -0.38 16.88 -6.91
N ILE A 60 -1.59 16.32 -6.97
CA ILE A 60 -1.76 14.86 -7.01
C ILE A 60 -1.25 14.28 -8.34
N ASN A 61 -1.59 14.89 -9.47
CA ASN A 61 -1.20 14.37 -10.78
C ASN A 61 0.32 14.47 -11.01
N GLU A 62 0.98 15.53 -10.55
CA GLU A 62 2.44 15.60 -10.56
C GLU A 62 3.08 14.48 -9.75
N GLN A 63 2.52 14.16 -8.57
CA GLN A 63 3.03 13.07 -7.74
C GLN A 63 2.82 11.71 -8.41
N ILE A 64 1.63 11.45 -8.98
CA ILE A 64 1.33 10.22 -9.72
C ILE A 64 2.32 10.05 -10.88
N VAL A 65 2.53 11.09 -11.69
CA VAL A 65 3.47 11.01 -12.82
C VAL A 65 4.90 10.78 -12.35
N LYS A 66 5.35 11.50 -11.31
CA LYS A 66 6.73 11.38 -10.77
C LYS A 66 6.99 10.01 -10.15
N SER A 67 6.05 9.46 -9.40
CA SER A 67 6.20 8.17 -8.71
C SER A 67 5.65 6.98 -9.49
N GLN A 68 5.06 7.22 -10.66
CA GLN A 68 4.33 6.22 -11.44
C GLN A 68 3.16 5.60 -10.64
N GLY A 69 2.54 6.39 -9.76
CA GLY A 69 1.40 6.02 -8.93
C GLY A 69 1.73 5.33 -7.60
N PHE A 70 2.99 5.02 -7.29
CA PHE A 70 3.34 4.27 -6.06
C PHE A 70 3.52 5.16 -4.82
N ASP A 71 4.02 6.37 -5.00
CA ASP A 71 4.36 7.29 -3.91
C ASP A 71 3.56 8.59 -4.09
N VAL A 72 2.44 8.70 -3.37
CA VAL A 72 1.54 9.87 -3.39
C VAL A 72 1.23 10.26 -1.94
N ASP A 73 1.41 11.54 -1.63
CA ASP A 73 1.04 12.15 -0.36
C ASP A 73 -0.38 12.72 -0.44
N PHE A 74 -1.31 12.08 0.26
CA PHE A 74 -2.72 12.46 0.32
C PHE A 74 -3.03 13.45 1.45
N SER A 75 -2.08 13.72 2.35
CA SER A 75 -2.32 14.54 3.56
C SER A 75 -2.74 15.98 3.25
N LYS A 76 -2.41 16.47 2.06
CA LYS A 76 -2.64 17.86 1.61
C LYS A 76 -3.87 18.03 0.74
N LEU A 77 -4.61 16.96 0.46
CA LEU A 77 -5.77 16.97 -0.42
C LEU A 77 -7.05 17.19 0.39
N ARG A 78 -7.93 18.05 -0.09
CA ARG A 78 -9.26 18.30 0.48
C ARG A 78 -10.36 17.67 -0.33
N CYS A 79 -10.15 17.47 -1.62
CA CYS A 79 -11.09 16.76 -2.46
C CYS A 79 -10.80 15.26 -2.48
N LEU A 80 -11.87 14.47 -2.59
CA LEU A 80 -11.75 13.05 -2.89
C LEU A 80 -11.48 12.87 -4.38
N PHE A 81 -10.37 12.21 -4.67
CA PHE A 81 -10.03 11.77 -6.01
C PHE A 81 -10.38 10.30 -6.20
N ASP A 82 -10.55 9.89 -7.44
CA ASP A 82 -10.64 8.49 -7.88
C ASP A 82 -9.32 7.71 -7.70
N PHE A 83 -8.26 8.40 -7.24
CA PHE A 83 -6.98 7.84 -6.84
C PHE A 83 -6.80 7.99 -5.32
N GLN A 84 -6.71 6.88 -4.60
CA GLN A 84 -6.76 6.86 -3.13
C GLN A 84 -5.77 5.85 -2.52
N PRO A 85 -5.35 6.03 -1.25
CA PRO A 85 -4.59 4.99 -0.55
C PRO A 85 -5.51 3.82 -0.21
N ALA A 86 -4.97 2.60 -0.28
CA ALA A 86 -5.65 1.42 0.23
C ALA A 86 -5.52 1.32 1.75
N PHE A 87 -6.61 0.99 2.43
CA PHE A 87 -6.62 0.74 3.87
C PHE A 87 -6.42 -0.75 4.16
N LEU A 88 -5.16 -1.17 4.30
CA LEU A 88 -4.79 -2.58 4.43
C LEU A 88 -5.35 -3.26 5.70
N ASP A 89 -5.48 -2.50 6.79
CA ASP A 89 -5.89 -3.02 8.10
C ASP A 89 -7.40 -2.90 8.34
N ASP A 90 -8.16 -2.45 7.33
CA ASP A 90 -9.60 -2.34 7.43
C ASP A 90 -10.26 -3.69 7.16
N SER A 91 -10.93 -4.25 8.17
CA SER A 91 -11.58 -5.56 8.08
C SER A 91 -12.81 -5.57 7.18
N ASP A 92 -13.37 -4.40 6.92
CA ASP A 92 -14.69 -4.25 6.29
C ASP A 92 -14.58 -4.03 4.77
N ASN A 93 -13.37 -4.11 4.21
CA ASN A 93 -13.07 -3.85 2.81
C ASN A 93 -12.60 -5.12 2.08
N ASP A 94 -13.23 -5.45 0.95
CA ASP A 94 -12.82 -6.53 0.03
C ASP A 94 -11.39 -6.34 -0.54
N THR A 95 -10.82 -5.15 -0.34
CA THR A 95 -9.47 -4.71 -0.74
C THR A 95 -8.51 -4.65 0.47
N GLY A 96 -8.68 -5.52 1.45
CA GLY A 96 -7.83 -5.60 2.65
C GLY A 96 -6.46 -6.25 2.42
N ARG A 97 -5.71 -6.46 3.51
CA ARG A 97 -4.34 -7.03 3.48
C ARG A 97 -4.23 -8.38 2.76
N ASP A 98 -5.22 -9.26 2.90
CA ASP A 98 -5.21 -10.58 2.26
C ASP A 98 -5.38 -10.49 0.75
N PHE A 99 -6.17 -9.54 0.27
CA PHE A 99 -6.35 -9.27 -1.16
C PHE A 99 -5.02 -8.84 -1.80
N PHE A 100 -4.36 -7.82 -1.23
CA PHE A 100 -3.08 -7.37 -1.74
C PHE A 100 -1.95 -8.38 -1.56
N ARG A 101 -1.97 -9.20 -0.48
CA ARG A 101 -1.04 -10.32 -0.32
C ARG A 101 -1.12 -11.26 -1.52
N LYS A 102 -2.34 -11.66 -1.92
CA LYS A 102 -2.53 -12.56 -3.07
C LYS A 102 -1.99 -11.94 -4.36
N LEU A 103 -2.34 -10.68 -4.62
CA LEU A 103 -1.87 -9.98 -5.82
C LEU A 103 -0.34 -9.85 -5.85
N SER A 104 0.28 -9.48 -4.73
CA SER A 104 1.74 -9.39 -4.64
C SER A 104 2.44 -10.72 -4.81
N ALA A 105 1.89 -11.80 -4.25
CA ALA A 105 2.42 -13.15 -4.40
C ALA A 105 2.38 -13.63 -5.86
N GLU A 106 1.28 -13.39 -6.58
CA GLU A 106 1.17 -13.70 -8.00
C GLU A 106 2.14 -12.84 -8.83
N ALA A 107 2.22 -11.54 -8.54
CA ALA A 107 3.10 -10.61 -9.26
C ALA A 107 4.59 -10.98 -9.13
N ILE A 108 5.04 -11.37 -7.93
CA ILE A 108 6.43 -11.79 -7.72
C ILE A 108 6.71 -13.16 -8.35
N GLU A 109 5.72 -14.07 -8.39
CA GLU A 109 5.88 -15.36 -9.08
C GLU A 109 6.09 -15.16 -10.59
N ILE A 110 5.32 -14.26 -11.21
CA ILE A 110 5.49 -13.89 -12.61
C ILE A 110 6.87 -13.27 -12.85
N TYR A 111 7.31 -12.37 -11.96
CA TYR A 111 8.64 -11.77 -12.02
C TYR A 111 9.75 -12.83 -11.93
N ASN A 112 9.65 -13.74 -10.96
CA ASN A 112 10.60 -14.83 -10.75
C ASN A 112 10.73 -15.72 -11.99
N LYS A 113 9.61 -16.11 -12.60
CA LYS A 113 9.58 -16.89 -13.84
C LYS A 113 10.25 -16.15 -15.00
N ARG A 114 10.01 -14.84 -15.13
CA ARG A 114 10.56 -14.01 -16.21
C ARG A 114 12.06 -13.77 -16.07
N GLU A 115 12.53 -13.47 -14.86
CA GLU A 115 13.92 -13.08 -14.58
C GLU A 115 14.81 -14.25 -14.13
N GLY A 116 14.25 -15.45 -13.94
CA GLY A 116 14.98 -16.60 -13.40
C GLY A 116 15.43 -16.42 -11.96
N THR A 117 14.62 -15.75 -11.14
CA THR A 117 14.90 -15.46 -9.72
C THR A 117 13.97 -16.27 -8.79
N SER A 118 14.20 -16.21 -7.47
CA SER A 118 13.46 -16.98 -6.47
C SER A 118 13.10 -16.16 -5.24
N PHE A 119 12.54 -14.97 -5.45
CA PHE A 119 12.07 -14.14 -4.35
C PHE A 119 10.80 -14.69 -3.71
N GLU A 120 10.74 -14.72 -2.39
CA GLU A 120 9.56 -15.10 -1.61
C GLU A 120 8.88 -13.83 -1.07
N PHE A 121 7.57 -13.69 -1.29
CA PHE A 121 6.79 -12.60 -0.73
C PHE A 121 6.84 -12.59 0.81
N VAL A 122 6.96 -11.41 1.41
CA VAL A 122 6.96 -11.22 2.87
C VAL A 122 5.70 -10.48 3.32
N GLU A 123 5.55 -9.21 2.93
CA GLU A 123 4.42 -8.37 3.34
C GLU A 123 4.15 -7.23 2.37
N VAL A 124 2.94 -6.67 2.44
CA VAL A 124 2.57 -5.45 1.72
C VAL A 124 2.90 -4.24 2.59
N GLU A 125 3.70 -3.31 2.08
CA GLU A 125 4.03 -2.07 2.79
C GLU A 125 2.90 -1.05 2.63
N LYS A 126 2.42 -0.87 1.40
CA LYS A 126 1.34 0.06 1.05
C LYS A 126 0.78 -0.27 -0.33
N ALA A 127 -0.43 0.20 -0.59
CA ALA A 127 -1.00 0.18 -1.92
C ALA A 127 -1.81 1.46 -2.18
N ASN A 128 -1.90 1.86 -3.45
CA ASN A 128 -2.84 2.87 -3.92
C ASN A 128 -3.81 2.23 -4.92
N ILE A 129 -5.03 2.74 -4.95
CA ILE A 129 -6.12 2.27 -5.78
C ILE A 129 -6.52 3.42 -6.70
N TYR A 130 -6.65 3.13 -7.99
CA TYR A 130 -7.24 4.02 -8.97
C TYR A 130 -8.51 3.40 -9.52
N SER A 131 -9.66 4.02 -9.23
CA SER A 131 -11.00 3.51 -9.52
C SER A 131 -11.66 4.33 -10.63
N ASN A 132 -11.65 3.82 -11.85
CA ASN A 132 -12.32 4.43 -13.00
C ASN A 132 -13.25 3.38 -13.65
N SER A 133 -13.19 3.13 -14.96
CA SER A 133 -13.88 2.02 -15.66
C SER A 133 -13.36 0.62 -15.28
N GLY A 134 -12.79 0.46 -14.10
CA GLY A 134 -12.06 -0.67 -13.55
C GLY A 134 -11.16 -0.20 -12.41
N GLU A 135 -10.46 -1.12 -11.78
CA GLU A 135 -9.53 -0.84 -10.69
C GLU A 135 -8.09 -1.08 -11.13
N VAL A 136 -7.22 -0.13 -10.84
CA VAL A 136 -5.77 -0.28 -11.01
C VAL A 136 -5.12 -0.18 -9.64
N PHE A 137 -4.38 -1.21 -9.28
CA PHE A 137 -3.67 -1.31 -8.01
C PHE A 137 -2.19 -1.03 -8.20
N PHE A 138 -1.66 -0.11 -7.39
CA PHE A 138 -0.25 0.24 -7.32
C PHE A 138 0.29 -0.26 -5.98
N ILE A 139 0.93 -1.43 -5.99
CA ILE A 139 1.28 -2.15 -4.77
C ILE A 139 2.79 -2.02 -4.52
N THR A 140 3.17 -1.64 -3.31
CA THR A 140 4.55 -1.70 -2.82
C THR A 140 4.65 -2.76 -1.74
N PHE A 141 5.53 -3.74 -1.90
CA PHE A 141 5.62 -4.90 -1.02
C PHE A 141 7.07 -5.36 -0.82
N VAL A 142 7.33 -6.07 0.27
CA VAL A 142 8.64 -6.65 0.58
C VAL A 142 8.67 -8.10 0.13
N ALA A 143 9.77 -8.51 -0.49
CA ALA A 143 10.11 -9.90 -0.75
C ALA A 143 11.55 -10.18 -0.31
N LYS A 144 11.86 -11.42 0.02
CA LYS A 144 13.21 -11.86 0.41
C LYS A 144 13.79 -12.82 -0.61
N ASP A 145 15.10 -12.77 -0.81
CA ASP A 145 15.79 -13.77 -1.64
C ASP A 145 16.18 -15.02 -0.85
N SER A 146 16.83 -15.96 -1.53
CA SER A 146 17.32 -17.22 -0.95
C SER A 146 18.36 -17.03 0.17
N TRP A 147 18.95 -15.84 0.31
CA TRP A 147 19.86 -15.49 1.39
C TRP A 147 19.17 -14.66 2.50
N ASN A 148 17.83 -14.68 2.55
CA ASN A 148 17.01 -13.90 3.47
C ASN A 148 17.22 -12.37 3.37
N GLN A 149 17.78 -11.85 2.27
CA GLN A 149 17.89 -10.41 2.09
C GLN A 149 16.58 -9.85 1.57
N THR A 150 16.02 -8.88 2.30
CA THR A 150 14.77 -8.22 1.93
C THR A 150 14.99 -7.16 0.87
N LYS A 151 14.12 -7.14 -0.13
CA LYS A 151 14.06 -6.11 -1.17
C LYS A 151 12.62 -5.66 -1.34
N VAL A 152 12.44 -4.39 -1.70
CA VAL A 152 11.10 -3.84 -1.96
C VAL A 152 10.74 -4.03 -3.44
N PHE A 153 9.50 -4.32 -3.72
CA PHE A 153 8.98 -4.49 -5.06
C PHE A 153 7.80 -3.56 -5.27
N GLN A 154 7.63 -3.19 -6.53
CA GLN A 154 6.51 -2.41 -7.02
C GLN A 154 5.80 -3.23 -8.09
N ALA A 155 4.50 -3.46 -7.90
CA ALA A 155 3.65 -4.14 -8.86
C ALA A 155 2.44 -3.28 -9.23
N LYS A 156 2.13 -3.25 -10.54
CA LYS A 156 0.89 -2.69 -11.07
C LYS A 156 -0.01 -3.83 -11.49
N VAL A 157 -1.21 -3.88 -10.94
CA VAL A 157 -2.22 -4.90 -11.25
C VAL A 157 -3.47 -4.19 -11.76
N ILE A 158 -4.02 -4.66 -12.88
CA ILE A 158 -5.21 -4.08 -13.52
C ILE A 158 -6.35 -5.08 -13.44
N HIS A 159 -7.45 -4.65 -12.84
CA HIS A 159 -8.72 -5.35 -12.79
C HIS A 159 -9.75 -4.52 -13.59
N VAL A 160 -9.95 -4.87 -14.85
CA VAL A 160 -11.02 -4.25 -15.65
C VAL A 160 -12.31 -5.04 -15.49
N PHE A 161 -13.45 -4.36 -15.35
CA PHE A 161 -14.76 -5.02 -15.30
C PHE A 161 -14.91 -6.01 -16.47
N CYS A 162 -15.38 -7.22 -16.15
CA CYS A 162 -15.60 -8.33 -17.09
C CYS A 162 -14.33 -8.95 -17.71
N ARG A 163 -13.14 -8.76 -17.13
CA ARG A 163 -11.88 -9.41 -17.56
C ARG A 163 -11.13 -10.05 -16.39
N GLU A 164 -10.24 -11.00 -16.70
CA GLU A 164 -9.32 -11.57 -15.72
C GLU A 164 -8.34 -10.50 -15.20
N ILE A 165 -7.86 -10.68 -13.97
CA ILE A 165 -6.84 -9.83 -13.35
C ILE A 165 -5.57 -9.90 -14.20
N VAL A 166 -5.09 -8.75 -14.66
CA VAL A 166 -3.84 -8.66 -15.42
C VAL A 166 -2.75 -8.03 -14.59
N HIS A 167 -1.71 -8.82 -14.30
CA HIS A 167 -0.47 -8.34 -13.72
C HIS A 167 0.33 -7.60 -14.79
N SER A 168 0.19 -6.27 -14.82
CA SER A 168 0.81 -5.40 -15.83
C SER A 168 2.34 -5.46 -15.75
N PHE A 169 2.89 -5.24 -14.56
CA PHE A 169 4.32 -5.41 -14.31
C PHE A 169 4.63 -5.58 -12.83
N CYS A 170 5.79 -6.17 -12.56
CA CYS A 170 6.45 -6.20 -11.27
C CYS A 170 7.93 -5.87 -11.46
N ARG A 171 8.52 -5.10 -10.53
CA ARG A 171 9.93 -4.69 -10.55
C ARG A 171 10.45 -4.39 -9.14
N LEU A 172 11.76 -4.37 -8.97
CA LEU A 172 12.40 -3.78 -7.79
C LEU A 172 12.07 -2.29 -7.70
N LYS A 173 11.82 -1.77 -6.49
CA LYS A 173 11.66 -0.32 -6.30
C LYS A 173 12.98 0.37 -6.70
N PRO A 174 12.95 1.41 -7.53
CA PRO A 174 14.16 2.18 -7.86
C PRO A 174 14.79 2.81 -6.61
N ASN A 175 16.12 2.99 -6.61
CA ASN A 175 16.88 3.72 -5.58
C ASN A 175 16.74 3.19 -4.15
N GLN A 176 16.62 1.86 -3.98
CA GLN A 176 16.62 1.26 -2.65
C GLN A 176 17.98 1.36 -1.95
N PRO A 177 18.02 1.70 -0.66
CA PRO A 177 19.19 1.44 0.15
C PRO A 177 19.35 -0.08 0.31
N VAL A 178 20.50 -0.62 -0.11
CA VAL A 178 20.84 -2.04 0.09
C VAL A 178 20.98 -2.25 1.60
N THR A 179 20.03 -2.95 2.20
CA THR A 179 20.11 -3.36 3.61
C THR A 179 20.48 -4.83 3.65
N CYS A 180 21.77 -5.10 3.83
CA CYS A 180 22.24 -6.41 4.27
C CYS A 180 21.81 -6.55 5.73
N VAL A 181 20.88 -7.45 6.03
CA VAL A 181 20.54 -7.78 7.41
C VAL A 181 21.47 -8.91 7.83
N ASP A 182 22.47 -8.58 8.66
CA ASP A 182 23.35 -9.57 9.27
C ASP A 182 22.52 -10.45 10.23
N GLU A 183 22.71 -11.77 10.14
CA GLU A 183 22.02 -12.80 10.94
C GLU A 183 22.14 -12.58 12.47
N GLU A 184 23.10 -11.77 12.92
CA GLU A 184 23.31 -11.41 14.33
C GLU A 184 22.17 -10.59 14.97
N SER A 185 21.33 -9.94 14.16
CA SER A 185 20.19 -9.15 14.67
C SER A 185 18.96 -9.99 15.03
N ILE A 186 18.89 -11.25 14.54
CA ILE A 186 17.81 -12.20 14.86
C ILE A 186 18.05 -12.87 16.23
N ALA A 187 19.31 -12.99 16.66
CA ALA A 187 19.68 -13.63 17.93
C ALA A 187 19.39 -12.81 19.20
N LYS A 188 18.98 -11.53 19.09
CA LYS A 188 18.73 -10.64 20.25
C LYS A 188 17.27 -10.46 20.65
N LYS A 189 16.31 -11.11 19.96
CA LYS A 189 14.92 -11.18 20.43
C LYS A 189 14.70 -12.52 21.13
N GLU A 190 15.17 -12.62 22.37
CA GLU A 190 14.75 -13.69 23.28
C GLU A 190 13.21 -13.69 23.45
N PRO A 191 12.57 -14.86 23.58
CA PRO A 191 11.14 -14.97 23.73
C PRO A 191 10.71 -14.56 25.14
N ILE A 192 9.75 -13.63 25.21
CA ILE A 192 9.02 -13.28 26.42
C ILE A 192 8.44 -14.58 27.00
N SER A 193 8.89 -14.90 28.20
CA SER A 193 8.61 -16.12 28.94
C SER A 193 7.11 -16.31 29.20
N LYS A 194 6.66 -17.54 28.95
CA LYS A 194 5.40 -18.07 29.46
C LYS A 194 5.54 -18.29 30.97
N GLU A 195 5.09 -17.35 31.79
CA GLU A 195 4.87 -17.60 33.22
C GLU A 195 3.76 -16.71 33.79
N ALA A 196 2.52 -17.00 33.41
CA ALA A 196 1.35 -16.53 34.14
C ALA A 196 0.38 -17.71 34.30
N SER A 197 0.71 -18.61 35.22
CA SER A 197 -0.19 -19.69 35.63
C SER A 197 0.12 -20.12 37.07
N ILE A 198 -0.82 -19.76 37.96
CA ILE A 198 -1.16 -20.48 39.20
C ILE A 198 -0.33 -20.09 40.44
N THR A 199 -0.79 -19.07 41.15
CA THR A 199 -0.54 -18.91 42.59
C THR A 199 -1.86 -18.82 43.35
N ARG A 200 -2.56 -19.96 43.57
CA ARG A 200 -3.58 -20.07 44.63
C ARG A 200 -3.65 -21.50 45.19
N LYS A 201 -3.54 -21.58 46.54
CA LYS A 201 -3.74 -22.73 47.46
C LYS A 201 -2.51 -23.64 47.57
N LYS A 202 -2.00 -24.02 48.75
CA LYS A 202 -2.58 -24.09 50.11
C LYS A 202 -1.43 -24.20 51.12
N LYS A 203 -1.41 -23.35 52.16
CA LYS A 203 -0.60 -23.53 53.38
C LYS A 203 -0.94 -24.89 54.01
N ARG A 204 0.02 -25.80 54.11
CA ARG A 204 0.00 -26.91 55.07
C ARG A 204 0.91 -26.53 56.24
N LYS A 205 0.29 -26.25 57.39
CA LYS A 205 0.95 -26.19 58.69
C LYS A 205 1.62 -27.55 58.96
N HIS A 206 2.93 -27.57 59.15
CA HIS A 206 3.58 -28.60 59.96
C HIS A 206 3.62 -28.07 61.38
N GLY A 207 2.87 -28.73 62.26
CA GLY A 207 3.07 -28.67 63.71
C GLY A 207 3.54 -30.05 64.14
N MET A 208 4.72 -30.09 64.76
CA MET A 208 5.32 -31.15 65.57
C MET A 208 6.60 -30.49 66.09
N THR A 209 6.84 -30.32 67.39
CA THR A 209 6.89 -31.37 68.41
C THR A 209 6.86 -30.80 69.83
N ASN A 210 6.44 -31.69 70.75
CA ASN A 210 6.56 -31.70 72.21
C ASN A 210 5.44 -31.05 73.02
#